data_AF-A0A1M7XYU5-F1
#
_entry.id   AF-A0A1M7XYU5-F1
#
_cell.length_a   1.000
_cell.length_b   1.000
_cell.length_c   1.000
_cell.angle_alpha   90.00
_cell.angle_beta   90.00
_cell.angle_gamma   90.00
#
_symmetry.space_group_name_H-M   'P 1'
#
loop_
_entity.id
_entity.type
_entity.pdbx_description
1 polymer ?
#
loop_
_entity_poly.entity_id
_entity_poly.type
_entity_poly.pdbx_seq_one_letter_code
_entity_poly.pdbx_strand_id
1 'polypeptide(L)'
;MKNLKRYTIALKVLILLMIINTVIGGNYVFTVCTYIFICLLMIMRTLLVPSESKVKICLIPTYIAIMSLQIIYITRVAFHPGQTEINRLIGRMFGAAVIWFPFLVERFVTINKYADFYLPSAQEVASISFSDIKAGRDKIIGTMETLKKAGKAFSVENLMTLKDDLYRHNSFEYINKGVLTEEYFEEAGKWLEDGNIYIILSNTGSPASEIISTFTRKEYNHASLSFDPELKTIISYNGGERVYPPGLNYEMLDFFNKKEDASILVYKLPCTRKQKEIILEKVKEINRDGSAYNLMGLVLKYSNKPNIMFCSQFVHKMLTIAGISYFDKKDGEVKPTDLIEMDYYRKLQFMYEMKLNEE
;
A
#
# COMPACT_ATOMS: atom_id res chain seq x y z
N MET A 1 -33.86 15.88 -8.13
CA MET A 1 -32.44 15.89 -7.64
C MET A 1 -32.23 16.45 -6.22
N LYS A 2 -32.94 17.51 -5.77
CA LYS A 2 -32.81 18.03 -4.38
C LYS A 2 -33.25 17.03 -3.29
N ASN A 3 -34.31 16.24 -3.52
CA ASN A 3 -34.80 15.26 -2.54
C ASN A 3 -33.82 14.08 -2.36
N LEU A 4 -33.23 13.54 -3.44
CA LEU A 4 -32.29 12.41 -3.36
C LEU A 4 -31.03 12.76 -2.55
N LYS A 5 -30.48 13.97 -2.73
CA LYS A 5 -29.35 14.48 -1.92
C LYS A 5 -29.70 14.61 -0.42
N ARG A 6 -30.94 14.98 -0.09
CA ARG A 6 -31.40 15.13 1.30
C ARG A 6 -31.46 13.78 2.03
N TYR A 7 -31.91 12.72 1.35
CA TYR A 7 -31.89 11.35 1.89
C TYR A 7 -30.47 10.79 2.03
N THR A 8 -29.55 11.11 1.11
CA THR A 8 -28.14 10.70 1.22
C THR A 8 -27.45 11.33 2.42
N ILE A 9 -27.74 12.61 2.72
CA ILE A 9 -27.19 13.31 3.90
C ILE A 9 -27.78 12.72 5.18
N ALA A 10 -29.11 12.55 5.24
CA ALA A 10 -29.78 11.96 6.39
C ALA A 10 -29.28 10.54 6.70
N LEU A 11 -29.05 9.71 5.68
CA LEU A 11 -28.52 8.35 5.83
C LEU A 11 -27.08 8.35 6.35
N LYS A 12 -26.22 9.27 5.86
CA LYS A 12 -24.85 9.42 6.36
C LYS A 12 -24.81 9.87 7.82
N VAL A 13 -25.70 10.79 8.19
CA VAL A 13 -25.85 11.25 9.57
C VAL A 13 -26.36 10.11 10.45
N LEU A 14 -27.33 9.32 10.00
CA LEU A 14 -27.84 8.15 10.72
C LEU A 14 -26.72 7.11 10.96
N ILE A 15 -25.95 6.75 9.93
CA ILE A 15 -24.82 5.83 10.06
C ILE A 15 -23.78 6.37 11.04
N LEU A 16 -23.45 7.66 10.95
CA LEU A 16 -22.52 8.32 11.88
C LEU A 16 -23.03 8.26 13.33
N LEU A 17 -24.31 8.51 13.56
CA LEU A 17 -24.93 8.41 14.88
C LEU A 17 -24.90 6.97 15.42
N MET A 18 -25.13 5.96 14.58
CA MET A 18 -25.02 4.56 14.97
C MET A 18 -23.58 4.15 15.32
N ILE A 19 -22.59 4.66 14.60
CA ILE A 19 -21.16 4.43 14.89
C ILE A 19 -20.77 5.08 16.22
N ILE A 20 -21.18 6.33 16.44
CA ILE A 20 -20.94 7.05 17.70
C ILE A 20 -21.60 6.30 18.86
N ASN A 21 -22.82 5.80 18.66
CA ASN A 21 -23.51 4.99 19.65
C ASN A 21 -22.72 3.73 20.01
N THR A 22 -22.17 3.00 19.03
CA THR A 22 -21.34 1.80 19.29
C THR A 22 -20.14 2.07 20.21
N VAL A 23 -19.56 3.27 20.16
CA VAL A 23 -18.40 3.65 20.97
C VAL A 23 -18.80 4.22 22.34
N ILE A 24 -19.72 5.20 22.37
CA ILE A 24 -19.99 6.03 23.55
C ILE A 24 -21.17 5.51 24.39
N GLY A 25 -22.25 5.05 23.73
CA GLY A 25 -23.52 4.70 24.39
C GLY A 25 -23.94 3.22 24.26
N GLY A 26 -23.13 2.41 23.60
CA GLY A 26 -23.56 1.13 23.04
C GLY A 26 -23.79 0.06 24.10
N ASN A 27 -25.06 -0.27 24.35
CA ASN A 27 -25.43 -1.57 24.88
C ASN A 27 -25.20 -2.64 23.78
N TYR A 28 -24.86 -3.86 24.18
CA TYR A 28 -24.65 -5.02 23.30
C TYR A 28 -25.75 -5.13 22.23
N VAL A 29 -27.02 -4.97 22.64
CA VAL A 29 -28.20 -5.03 21.77
C VAL A 29 -28.12 -3.98 20.65
N PHE A 30 -27.82 -2.72 20.98
CA PHE A 30 -27.73 -1.65 19.99
C PHE A 30 -26.59 -1.87 19.00
N THR A 31 -25.44 -2.36 19.46
CA THR A 31 -24.31 -2.66 18.57
C THR A 31 -24.63 -3.80 17.59
N VAL A 32 -25.31 -4.85 18.06
CA VAL A 32 -25.80 -5.93 17.19
C VAL A 32 -26.83 -5.42 16.18
N CYS A 33 -27.79 -4.60 16.62
CA CYS A 33 -28.75 -3.97 15.72
C CYS A 33 -28.07 -3.10 14.64
N THR A 34 -26.99 -2.40 14.98
CA THR A 34 -26.20 -1.64 14.02
C THR A 34 -25.58 -2.54 12.94
N TYR A 35 -24.98 -3.67 13.32
CA TYR A 35 -24.41 -4.60 12.33
C TYR A 35 -25.47 -5.21 11.42
N ILE A 36 -26.62 -5.59 11.98
CA ILE A 36 -27.76 -6.09 11.21
C ILE A 36 -28.27 -5.03 10.24
N PHE A 37 -28.47 -3.81 10.72
CA PHE A 37 -28.95 -2.70 9.89
C PHE A 37 -28.00 -2.41 8.71
N ILE A 38 -26.68 -2.38 8.96
CA ILE A 38 -25.68 -2.17 7.92
C ILE A 38 -25.68 -3.33 6.92
N CYS A 39 -25.77 -4.58 7.39
CA CYS A 39 -25.86 -5.75 6.50
C CYS A 39 -27.09 -5.66 5.58
N LEU A 40 -28.27 -5.37 6.13
CA LEU A 40 -29.51 -5.20 5.37
C LEU A 40 -29.41 -4.05 4.36
N LEU A 41 -28.83 -2.92 4.78
CA LEU A 41 -28.60 -1.77 3.91
C LEU A 41 -27.70 -2.14 2.72
N MET A 42 -26.64 -2.89 2.96
CA MET A 42 -25.71 -3.34 1.92
C MET A 42 -26.35 -4.35 0.98
N ILE A 43 -27.12 -5.32 1.50
CA ILE A 43 -27.89 -6.26 0.69
C ILE A 43 -28.91 -5.51 -0.18
N MET A 44 -29.70 -4.62 0.42
CA MET A 44 -30.68 -3.82 -0.31
C MET A 44 -30.01 -2.98 -1.39
N ARG A 45 -28.87 -2.34 -1.10
CA ARG A 45 -28.09 -1.60 -2.08
C ARG A 45 -27.63 -2.50 -3.24
N THR A 46 -27.07 -3.68 -2.95
CA THR A 46 -26.65 -4.63 -3.99
C THR A 46 -27.82 -5.16 -4.83
N LEU A 47 -29.02 -5.27 -4.25
CA LEU A 47 -30.22 -5.66 -4.99
C LEU A 47 -30.72 -4.53 -5.91
N LEU A 48 -30.73 -3.29 -5.41
CA LEU A 48 -31.19 -2.09 -6.13
C LEU A 48 -30.23 -1.64 -7.22
N VAL A 49 -28.92 -1.85 -7.05
CA VAL A 49 -27.93 -1.53 -8.08
C VAL A 49 -28.04 -2.54 -9.23
N PRO A 50 -28.13 -2.07 -10.49
CA PRO A 50 -28.07 -2.95 -11.65
C PRO A 50 -26.64 -3.52 -11.77
N SER A 51 -26.44 -4.70 -11.18
CA SER A 51 -25.20 -5.48 -11.25
C SER A 51 -25.51 -6.91 -11.69
N GLU A 52 -24.54 -7.58 -12.32
CA GLU A 52 -24.67 -8.98 -12.73
C GLU A 52 -25.07 -9.91 -11.58
N SER A 53 -25.92 -10.91 -11.86
CA SER A 53 -26.40 -11.87 -10.87
C SER A 53 -25.27 -12.61 -10.14
N LYS A 54 -24.14 -12.87 -10.81
CA LYS A 54 -22.95 -13.50 -10.19
C LYS A 54 -22.34 -12.66 -9.07
N VAL A 55 -22.32 -11.33 -9.22
CA VAL A 55 -21.82 -10.42 -8.18
C VAL A 55 -22.76 -10.39 -6.99
N LYS A 56 -24.08 -10.42 -7.23
CA LYS A 56 -25.08 -10.48 -6.16
C LYS A 56 -24.95 -11.78 -5.35
N ILE A 57 -24.77 -12.91 -6.03
CA ILE A 57 -24.56 -14.23 -5.43
C ILE A 57 -23.27 -14.29 -4.59
N CYS A 58 -22.25 -13.50 -4.90
CA CYS A 58 -21.00 -13.44 -4.13
C CYS A 58 -21.05 -12.42 -2.96
N LEU A 59 -21.58 -11.21 -3.20
CA LEU A 59 -21.57 -10.13 -2.20
C LEU A 59 -22.53 -10.37 -1.05
N ILE A 60 -23.74 -10.86 -1.33
CA ILE A 60 -24.77 -11.09 -0.31
C ILE A 60 -24.29 -12.06 0.80
N PRO A 61 -23.77 -13.28 0.48
CA PRO A 61 -23.26 -14.15 1.53
C PRO A 61 -22.01 -13.57 2.22
N THR A 62 -21.21 -12.77 1.51
CA THR A 62 -20.05 -12.10 2.11
C THR A 62 -20.48 -11.09 3.18
N TYR A 63 -21.53 -10.29 2.95
CA TYR A 63 -22.05 -9.38 3.97
C TYR A 63 -22.61 -10.11 5.20
N ILE A 64 -23.29 -11.23 4.99
CA ILE A 64 -23.80 -12.09 6.07
C ILE A 64 -22.66 -12.68 6.89
N ALA A 65 -21.58 -13.12 6.24
CA ALA A 65 -20.38 -13.64 6.90
C ALA A 65 -19.69 -12.55 7.73
N ILE A 66 -19.52 -11.34 7.17
CA ILE A 66 -18.93 -10.20 7.88
C ILE A 66 -19.78 -9.83 9.11
N MET A 67 -21.10 -9.73 8.95
CA MET A 67 -22.01 -9.45 10.07
C MET A 67 -21.90 -10.51 11.17
N SER A 68 -21.86 -11.79 10.80
CA SER A 68 -21.69 -12.89 11.75
C SER A 68 -20.38 -12.77 12.53
N LEU A 69 -19.27 -12.47 11.85
CA LEU A 69 -17.96 -12.25 12.48
C LEU A 69 -17.96 -11.02 13.39
N GLN A 70 -18.62 -9.93 13.00
CA GLN A 70 -18.77 -8.72 13.82
C GLN A 70 -19.53 -9.00 15.12
N ILE A 71 -20.61 -9.79 15.05
CA ILE A 71 -21.40 -10.20 16.23
C ILE A 71 -20.57 -11.11 17.15
N ILE A 72 -19.85 -12.09 16.59
CA ILE A 72 -18.96 -12.96 17.36
C ILE A 72 -17.89 -12.13 18.08
N TYR A 73 -17.23 -11.22 17.36
CA TYR A 73 -16.21 -10.36 17.91
C TYR A 73 -16.75 -9.51 19.07
N ILE A 74 -17.86 -8.80 18.87
CA ILE A 74 -18.37 -7.88 19.89
C ILE A 74 -18.82 -8.64 21.15
N THR A 75 -19.33 -9.87 20.99
CA THR A 75 -19.71 -10.77 22.08
C THR A 75 -18.49 -11.24 22.88
N ARG A 76 -17.41 -11.61 22.17
CA ARG A 76 -16.22 -12.22 22.77
C ARG A 76 -15.22 -11.20 23.31
N VAL A 77 -15.17 -9.99 22.75
CA VAL A 77 -14.09 -9.03 23.00
C VAL A 77 -14.57 -7.73 23.63
N ALA A 78 -15.77 -7.23 23.28
CA ALA A 78 -16.21 -5.90 23.72
C ALA A 78 -17.29 -5.93 24.81
N PHE A 79 -18.01 -7.05 24.96
CA PHE A 79 -19.00 -7.25 26.04
C PHE A 79 -18.72 -8.52 26.84
N HIS A 80 -17.46 -8.97 26.89
CA HIS A 80 -17.09 -10.12 27.69
C HIS A 80 -17.25 -9.82 29.19
N PRO A 81 -17.92 -10.70 29.97
CA PRO A 81 -18.04 -10.51 31.42
C PRO A 81 -16.66 -10.51 32.09
N GLY A 82 -16.41 -9.56 33.01
CA GLY A 82 -15.17 -9.52 33.81
C GLY A 82 -13.98 -8.78 33.18
N GLN A 83 -14.18 -8.07 32.06
CA GLN A 83 -13.13 -7.29 31.40
C GLN A 83 -12.99 -5.88 31.99
N THR A 84 -11.79 -5.30 31.92
CA THR A 84 -11.53 -3.92 32.36
C THR A 84 -12.22 -2.90 31.46
N GLU A 85 -12.58 -1.75 32.03
CA GLU A 85 -13.25 -0.64 31.31
C GLU A 85 -12.46 -0.14 30.09
N ILE A 86 -11.12 -0.13 30.18
CA ILE A 86 -10.23 0.27 29.09
C ILE A 86 -10.30 -0.73 27.93
N ASN A 87 -10.23 -2.03 28.23
CA ASN A 87 -10.30 -3.07 27.20
C ASN A 87 -11.69 -3.13 26.56
N ARG A 88 -12.73 -2.86 27.35
CA ARG A 88 -14.11 -2.70 26.87
C ARG A 88 -14.23 -1.54 25.88
N LEU A 89 -13.65 -0.39 26.20
CA LEU A 89 -13.62 0.78 25.32
C LEU A 89 -12.84 0.50 24.02
N ILE A 90 -11.66 -0.09 24.12
CA ILE A 90 -10.83 -0.48 22.96
C ILE A 90 -11.58 -1.45 22.05
N GLY A 91 -12.23 -2.47 22.63
CA GLY A 91 -13.05 -3.43 21.88
C GLY A 91 -14.23 -2.78 21.16
N ARG A 92 -14.88 -1.79 21.79
CA ARG A 92 -15.96 -1.01 21.15
C ARG A 92 -15.45 -0.11 20.03
N MET A 93 -14.29 0.54 20.20
CA MET A 93 -13.67 1.34 19.14
C MET A 93 -13.34 0.48 17.92
N PHE A 94 -12.78 -0.71 18.13
CA PHE A 94 -12.50 -1.64 17.04
C PHE A 94 -13.79 -2.16 16.40
N GLY A 95 -14.81 -2.52 17.20
CA GLY A 95 -16.13 -2.90 16.70
C GLY A 95 -16.75 -1.82 15.81
N ALA A 96 -16.63 -0.55 16.21
CA ALA A 96 -17.07 0.60 15.43
C ALA A 96 -16.25 0.79 14.14
N ALA A 97 -14.94 0.55 14.16
CA ALA A 97 -14.09 0.63 12.97
C ALA A 97 -14.45 -0.45 11.92
N VAL A 98 -14.81 -1.66 12.37
CA VAL A 98 -15.15 -2.77 11.47
C VAL A 98 -16.54 -2.59 10.81
N ILE A 99 -17.38 -1.65 11.27
CA ILE A 99 -18.65 -1.27 10.59
C ILE A 99 -18.40 -0.84 9.14
N TRP A 100 -17.24 -0.27 8.84
CA TRP A 100 -16.87 0.19 7.49
C TRP A 100 -16.50 -0.94 6.54
N PHE A 101 -16.24 -2.15 7.05
CA PHE A 101 -15.69 -3.26 6.27
C PHE A 101 -16.61 -3.74 5.12
N PRO A 102 -17.94 -3.90 5.29
CA PRO A 102 -18.85 -4.20 4.18
C PRO A 102 -18.77 -3.20 3.01
N PHE A 103 -18.60 -1.91 3.32
CA PHE A 103 -18.46 -0.85 2.32
C PHE A 103 -17.12 -0.94 1.58
N LEU A 104 -16.04 -1.33 2.26
CA LEU A 104 -14.73 -1.57 1.64
C LEU A 104 -14.78 -2.77 0.69
N VAL A 105 -15.43 -3.86 1.10
CA VAL A 105 -15.61 -5.06 0.27
C VAL A 105 -16.42 -4.74 -0.99
N GLU A 106 -17.55 -4.03 -0.85
CA GLU A 106 -18.33 -3.56 -2.01
C GLU A 106 -17.46 -2.70 -2.94
N ARG A 107 -16.72 -1.73 -2.38
CA ARG A 107 -15.84 -0.84 -3.15
C ARG A 107 -14.76 -1.63 -3.89
N PHE A 108 -14.17 -2.64 -3.27
CA PHE A 108 -13.14 -3.47 -3.91
C PHE A 108 -13.72 -4.30 -5.06
N VAL A 109 -14.87 -4.94 -4.85
CA VAL A 109 -15.55 -5.76 -5.88
C VAL A 109 -16.07 -4.90 -7.05
N THR A 110 -16.52 -3.67 -6.78
CA THR A 110 -17.03 -2.75 -7.80
C THR A 110 -15.93 -1.98 -8.54
N ILE A 111 -14.86 -1.56 -7.88
CA ILE A 111 -13.70 -0.91 -8.54
C ILE A 111 -13.01 -1.90 -9.49
N ASN A 112 -12.93 -3.18 -9.12
CA ASN A 112 -12.40 -4.23 -10.01
C ASN A 112 -13.27 -4.48 -11.26
N LYS A 113 -14.47 -3.90 -11.37
CA LYS A 113 -15.38 -4.04 -12.54
C LYS A 113 -15.35 -2.88 -13.53
N TYR A 114 -14.73 -1.74 -13.21
CA TYR A 114 -14.56 -0.64 -14.16
C TYR A 114 -13.34 -0.80 -15.08
N ALA A 115 -12.63 -1.92 -14.97
CA ALA A 115 -11.71 -2.42 -15.99
C ALA A 115 -12.32 -3.72 -16.55
N ASP A 116 -12.90 -3.61 -17.75
CA ASP A 116 -13.34 -4.68 -18.67
C ASP A 116 -14.48 -5.61 -18.25
N PHE A 117 -15.68 -5.37 -18.80
CA PHE A 117 -16.52 -6.47 -19.31
C PHE A 117 -17.58 -6.00 -20.32
N TYR A 118 -17.29 -6.15 -21.62
CA TYR A 118 -18.33 -6.35 -22.63
C TYR A 118 -18.47 -7.87 -22.82
N LEU A 119 -19.66 -8.42 -22.58
CA LEU A 119 -20.00 -9.77 -23.04
C LEU A 119 -20.66 -9.67 -24.41
N PRO A 120 -20.20 -10.42 -25.41
CA PRO A 120 -20.86 -10.49 -26.70
C PRO A 120 -22.22 -11.18 -26.59
N SER A 121 -23.14 -10.82 -27.48
CA SER A 121 -24.50 -11.37 -27.53
C SER A 121 -24.49 -12.84 -27.99
N ALA A 122 -25.58 -13.59 -27.78
CA ALA A 122 -25.66 -15.03 -28.11
C ALA A 122 -25.42 -15.36 -29.61
N GLN A 123 -25.41 -14.36 -30.50
CA GLN A 123 -25.04 -14.52 -31.91
C GLN A 123 -23.51 -14.53 -32.17
N GLU A 124 -22.70 -13.97 -31.27
CA GLU A 124 -21.23 -13.93 -31.37
C GLU A 124 -20.55 -15.16 -30.73
N VAL A 125 -21.28 -15.94 -29.93
CA VAL A 125 -20.79 -17.20 -29.34
C VAL A 125 -20.62 -18.29 -30.42
N ALA A 126 -21.30 -18.16 -31.56
CA ALA A 126 -21.20 -19.10 -32.68
C ALA A 126 -19.93 -18.92 -33.53
N SER A 127 -19.18 -17.83 -33.34
CA SER A 127 -17.96 -17.53 -34.11
C SER A 127 -16.66 -17.63 -33.30
N ILE A 128 -16.69 -18.29 -32.15
CA ILE A 128 -15.50 -18.45 -31.29
C ILE A 128 -14.43 -19.24 -32.05
N SER A 129 -13.35 -18.55 -32.44
CA SER A 129 -12.16 -19.12 -33.06
C SER A 129 -11.30 -19.81 -31.99
N PHE A 130 -10.49 -20.79 -32.39
CA PHE A 130 -9.53 -21.47 -31.50
C PHE A 130 -8.56 -20.48 -30.80
N SER A 131 -8.32 -19.31 -31.41
CA SER A 131 -7.57 -18.20 -30.80
C SER A 131 -8.24 -17.63 -29.55
N ASP A 132 -9.57 -17.58 -29.52
CA ASP A 132 -10.34 -16.98 -28.43
C ASP A 132 -10.45 -17.94 -27.24
N ILE A 133 -10.49 -19.24 -27.51
CA ILE A 133 -10.38 -20.30 -26.50
C ILE A 133 -8.99 -20.30 -25.86
N LYS A 134 -7.93 -20.10 -26.67
CA LYS A 134 -6.56 -19.96 -26.17
C LYS A 134 -6.41 -18.69 -25.32
N ALA A 135 -6.95 -17.56 -25.77
CA ALA A 135 -6.98 -16.33 -24.99
C ALA A 135 -7.76 -16.49 -23.66
N GLY A 136 -8.86 -17.24 -23.67
CA GLY A 136 -9.60 -17.60 -22.46
C GLY A 136 -8.80 -18.48 -21.51
N ARG A 137 -8.09 -19.48 -22.03
CA ARG A 137 -7.19 -20.35 -21.25
C ARG A 137 -6.03 -19.58 -20.65
N ASP A 138 -5.34 -18.75 -21.43
CA ASP A 138 -4.20 -17.95 -20.98
C ASP A 138 -4.64 -16.93 -19.92
N LYS A 139 -5.85 -16.36 -20.06
CA LYS A 139 -6.45 -15.47 -19.05
C LYS A 139 -6.81 -16.22 -17.76
N ILE A 140 -7.30 -17.46 -17.84
CA ILE A 140 -7.58 -18.31 -16.68
C ILE A 140 -6.26 -18.68 -15.98
N ILE A 141 -5.23 -19.07 -16.73
CA ILE A 141 -3.90 -19.39 -16.19
C ILE A 141 -3.32 -18.17 -15.48
N GLY A 142 -3.32 -16.99 -16.11
CA GLY A 142 -2.83 -15.75 -15.48
C GLY A 142 -3.64 -15.35 -14.24
N THR A 143 -4.96 -15.60 -14.24
CA THR A 143 -5.81 -15.38 -13.04
C THR A 143 -5.46 -16.37 -11.93
N MET A 144 -5.20 -17.63 -12.27
CA MET A 144 -4.84 -18.68 -11.31
C MET A 144 -3.45 -18.46 -10.72
N GLU A 145 -2.49 -18.00 -11.52
CA GLU A 145 -1.17 -17.55 -11.04
C GLU A 145 -1.28 -16.33 -10.12
N THR A 146 -2.13 -15.36 -10.47
CA THR A 146 -2.40 -14.19 -9.63
C THR A 146 -3.01 -14.59 -8.28
N LEU A 147 -3.96 -15.54 -8.28
CA LEU A 147 -4.57 -16.09 -7.06
C LEU A 147 -3.56 -16.89 -6.21
N LYS A 148 -2.66 -17.65 -6.85
CA LYS A 148 -1.58 -18.37 -6.17
C LYS A 148 -0.59 -17.40 -5.53
N LYS A 149 -0.19 -16.34 -6.25
CA LYS A 149 0.64 -15.24 -5.72
C LYS A 149 -0.04 -14.54 -4.55
N ALA A 150 -1.33 -14.22 -4.66
CA ALA A 150 -2.11 -13.63 -3.56
C ALA A 150 -2.20 -14.57 -2.35
N GLY A 151 -2.45 -15.87 -2.56
CA GLY A 151 -2.50 -16.86 -1.49
C GLY A 151 -1.17 -16.99 -0.73
N LYS A 152 -0.03 -16.93 -1.44
CA LYS A 152 1.31 -16.89 -0.83
C LYS A 152 1.51 -15.58 -0.04
N ALA A 153 1.18 -14.43 -0.64
CA ALA A 153 1.29 -13.12 -0.01
C ALA A 153 0.51 -13.02 1.32
N PHE A 154 -0.69 -13.61 1.39
CA PHE A 154 -1.54 -13.65 2.58
C PHE A 154 -1.39 -14.93 3.42
N SER A 155 -0.30 -15.69 3.25
CA SER A 155 -0.03 -16.87 4.07
C SER A 155 0.12 -16.51 5.55
N VAL A 156 -0.18 -17.45 6.45
CA VAL A 156 -0.09 -17.23 7.91
C VAL A 156 1.33 -16.81 8.32
N GLU A 157 2.35 -17.36 7.68
CA GLU A 157 3.75 -17.00 7.90
C GLU A 157 4.04 -15.55 7.51
N ASN A 158 3.63 -15.11 6.31
CA ASN A 158 3.76 -13.71 5.88
C ASN A 158 2.97 -12.76 6.80
N LEU A 159 1.77 -13.14 7.24
CA LEU A 159 0.97 -12.33 8.16
C LEU A 159 1.60 -12.20 9.55
N MET A 160 2.23 -13.26 10.06
CA MET A 160 2.95 -13.21 11.34
C MET A 160 4.21 -12.35 11.24
N THR A 161 4.99 -12.49 10.17
CA THR A 161 6.15 -11.61 9.95
C THR A 161 5.75 -10.14 9.80
N LEU A 162 4.62 -9.85 9.14
CA LEU A 162 4.05 -8.52 9.07
C LEU A 162 3.59 -7.98 10.43
N LYS A 163 3.01 -8.82 11.30
CA LYS A 163 2.61 -8.42 12.65
C LYS A 163 3.81 -7.99 13.47
N ASP A 164 4.90 -8.74 13.40
CA ASP A 164 6.14 -8.43 14.11
C ASP A 164 6.80 -7.17 13.55
N ASP A 165 6.76 -6.97 12.23
CA ASP A 165 7.21 -5.73 11.59
C ASP A 165 6.34 -4.54 12.01
N LEU A 166 5.00 -4.70 12.07
CA LEU A 166 4.06 -3.65 12.47
C LEU A 166 4.39 -3.06 13.85
N TYR A 167 4.82 -3.90 14.80
CA TYR A 167 5.18 -3.48 16.15
C TYR A 167 6.43 -2.59 16.18
N ARG A 168 7.32 -2.71 15.19
CA ARG A 168 8.56 -1.93 15.06
C ARG A 168 8.35 -0.58 14.39
N HIS A 169 7.17 -0.33 13.81
CA HIS A 169 6.85 0.92 13.13
C HIS A 169 6.25 1.96 14.08
N ASN A 170 6.67 3.22 13.92
CA ASN A 170 6.06 4.36 14.60
C ASN A 170 5.72 5.44 13.55
N SER A 171 4.44 5.83 13.47
CA SER A 171 3.96 6.84 12.50
C SER A 171 3.88 8.26 13.07
N PHE A 172 4.30 8.47 14.32
CA PHE A 172 4.17 9.73 15.06
C PHE A 172 5.51 10.26 15.61
N GLU A 173 6.49 9.39 15.82
CA GLU A 173 7.81 9.73 16.36
C GLU A 173 8.93 9.21 15.47
N TYR A 174 10.07 9.90 15.53
CA TYR A 174 11.28 9.45 14.86
C TYR A 174 11.94 8.36 15.69
N ILE A 175 12.12 7.20 15.07
CA ILE A 175 12.66 5.99 15.72
C ILE A 175 13.98 5.53 15.10
N ASN A 176 14.31 6.06 13.92
CA ASN A 176 15.57 5.80 13.23
C ASN A 176 16.41 7.07 13.26
N LYS A 177 17.59 7.04 13.91
CA LYS A 177 18.48 8.19 14.07
C LYS A 177 19.93 7.73 14.05
N GLY A 178 20.77 8.40 13.26
CA GLY A 178 22.21 8.14 13.20
C GLY A 178 22.58 6.76 12.66
N VAL A 179 21.76 6.16 11.79
CA VAL A 179 22.04 4.85 11.20
C VAL A 179 23.08 4.94 10.09
N LEU A 180 23.10 6.02 9.31
CA LEU A 180 24.13 6.25 8.30
C LEU A 180 25.43 6.69 8.99
N THR A 181 26.51 5.95 8.76
CA THR A 181 27.85 6.19 9.34
C THR A 181 28.59 7.31 8.61
N GLU A 182 29.66 7.85 9.21
CA GLU A 182 30.52 8.80 8.50
C GLU A 182 31.17 8.16 7.26
N GLU A 183 31.50 6.87 7.31
CA GLU A 183 32.00 6.11 6.16
C GLU A 183 31.03 6.14 4.97
N TYR A 184 29.72 6.05 5.22
CA TYR A 184 28.71 6.19 4.16
C TYR A 184 28.78 7.59 3.51
N PHE A 185 28.88 8.65 4.32
CA PHE A 185 28.95 10.03 3.82
C PHE A 185 30.26 10.31 3.09
N GLU A 186 31.38 9.74 3.54
CA GLU A 186 32.66 9.80 2.84
C GLU A 186 32.59 9.08 1.49
N GLU A 187 31.99 7.88 1.44
CA GLU A 187 31.81 7.14 0.19
C GLU A 187 30.92 7.90 -0.79
N ALA A 188 29.76 8.40 -0.36
CA ALA A 188 28.88 9.23 -1.19
C ALA A 188 29.56 10.53 -1.64
N GLY A 189 30.41 11.11 -0.78
CA GLY A 189 31.19 12.32 -1.07
C GLY A 189 32.17 12.16 -2.24
N LYS A 190 32.74 10.97 -2.44
CA LYS A 190 33.65 10.67 -3.56
C LYS A 190 32.98 10.85 -4.92
N TRP A 191 31.67 10.67 -4.97
CA TRP A 191 30.89 10.70 -6.21
C TRP A 191 30.23 12.04 -6.49
N LEU A 192 30.52 13.11 -5.73
CA LEU A 192 29.91 14.43 -5.96
C LEU A 192 30.24 15.03 -7.34
N GLU A 193 31.39 14.68 -7.93
CA GLU A 193 31.79 15.16 -9.26
C GLU A 193 31.14 14.41 -10.43
N ASP A 194 30.54 13.23 -10.18
CA ASP A 194 29.83 12.52 -11.25
C ASP A 194 28.68 13.38 -11.81
N GLY A 195 28.35 13.25 -13.09
CA GLY A 195 27.32 14.08 -13.74
C GLY A 195 25.87 13.65 -13.44
N ASN A 196 25.66 12.65 -12.58
CA ASN A 196 24.37 12.00 -12.40
C ASN A 196 24.09 11.65 -10.93
N ILE A 197 22.82 11.34 -10.68
CA ILE A 197 22.35 10.58 -9.53
C ILE A 197 21.55 9.39 -10.02
N TYR A 198 21.52 8.31 -9.24
CA TYR A 198 20.97 7.04 -9.68
C TYR A 198 19.69 6.72 -8.92
N ILE A 199 18.66 6.30 -9.66
CA ILE A 199 17.36 5.89 -9.12
C ILE A 199 17.22 4.40 -9.38
N ILE A 200 16.92 3.66 -8.31
CA ILE A 200 16.77 2.21 -8.36
C ILE A 200 15.32 1.88 -8.07
N LEU A 201 14.68 1.13 -8.97
CA LEU A 201 13.41 0.49 -8.70
C LEU A 201 13.65 -0.99 -8.46
N SER A 202 13.13 -1.52 -7.36
CA SER A 202 13.35 -2.91 -7.00
C SER A 202 12.05 -3.67 -6.76
N ASN A 203 12.09 -4.95 -7.09
CA ASN A 203 11.05 -5.93 -6.86
C ASN A 203 11.64 -7.02 -5.95
N THR A 204 11.56 -6.81 -4.64
CA THR A 204 12.40 -7.53 -3.66
C THR A 204 11.63 -8.59 -2.89
N GLY A 205 10.30 -8.65 -3.02
CA GLY A 205 9.49 -9.71 -2.43
C GLY A 205 9.36 -9.69 -0.91
N SER A 206 9.62 -8.56 -0.23
CA SER A 206 9.33 -8.50 1.22
C SER A 206 7.85 -8.81 1.48
N PRO A 207 7.46 -9.44 2.61
CA PRO A 207 6.06 -9.77 2.89
C PRO A 207 5.12 -8.57 2.76
N ALA A 208 5.57 -7.39 3.21
CA ALA A 208 4.87 -6.14 3.01
C ALA A 208 4.75 -5.76 1.52
N SER A 209 5.82 -5.92 0.72
CA SER A 209 5.74 -5.69 -0.72
C SER A 209 4.90 -6.70 -1.49
N GLU A 210 4.83 -7.97 -1.07
CA GLU A 210 3.97 -8.98 -1.71
C GLU A 210 2.49 -8.66 -1.52
N ILE A 211 2.13 -8.19 -0.32
CA ILE A 211 0.77 -7.70 -0.06
C ILE A 211 0.50 -6.43 -0.87
N ILE A 212 1.42 -5.45 -0.85
CA ILE A 212 1.27 -4.21 -1.62
C ILE A 212 1.19 -4.48 -3.13
N SER A 213 2.02 -5.37 -3.67
CA SER A 213 2.03 -5.71 -5.11
C SER A 213 0.73 -6.42 -5.53
N THR A 214 0.14 -7.22 -4.65
CA THR A 214 -1.20 -7.81 -4.87
C THR A 214 -2.27 -6.73 -5.02
N PHE A 215 -2.15 -5.62 -4.27
CA PHE A 215 -3.06 -4.47 -4.38
C PHE A 215 -2.75 -3.52 -5.53
N THR A 216 -1.48 -3.33 -5.90
CA THR A 216 -1.07 -2.37 -6.93
C THR A 216 -0.95 -2.98 -8.32
N ARG A 217 -0.85 -4.32 -8.44
CA ARG A 217 -0.57 -5.07 -9.69
C ARG A 217 0.67 -4.59 -10.45
N LYS A 218 1.60 -3.90 -9.77
CA LYS A 218 2.84 -3.38 -10.36
C LYS A 218 4.02 -4.16 -9.82
N GLU A 219 4.94 -4.54 -10.70
CA GLU A 219 6.08 -5.40 -10.39
C GLU A 219 7.11 -4.71 -9.48
N TYR A 220 7.33 -3.40 -9.65
CA TYR A 220 8.25 -2.62 -8.83
C TYR A 220 7.52 -1.88 -7.70
N ASN A 221 7.87 -2.22 -6.45
CA ASN A 221 7.17 -1.77 -5.25
C ASN A 221 8.07 -1.03 -4.25
N HIS A 222 9.37 -0.91 -4.56
CA HIS A 222 10.33 -0.15 -3.77
C HIS A 222 11.17 0.77 -4.65
N ALA A 223 11.64 1.88 -4.09
CA ALA A 223 12.44 2.88 -4.77
C ALA A 223 13.58 3.38 -3.87
N SER A 224 14.77 3.47 -4.43
CA SER A 224 15.98 3.90 -3.71
C SER A 224 16.77 4.92 -4.54
N LEU A 225 17.68 5.63 -3.88
CA LEU A 225 18.58 6.60 -4.48
C LEU A 225 20.04 6.16 -4.25
N SER A 226 20.93 6.37 -5.20
CA SER A 226 22.37 6.14 -5.05
C SER A 226 23.16 7.30 -5.63
N PHE A 227 24.28 7.65 -5.01
CA PHE A 227 25.21 8.67 -5.50
C PHE A 227 26.21 8.11 -6.51
N ASP A 228 26.40 6.79 -6.52
CA ASP A 228 27.40 6.10 -7.34
C ASP A 228 26.76 5.08 -8.30
N PRO A 229 27.39 4.85 -9.48
CA PRO A 229 26.92 3.87 -10.46
C PRO A 229 27.14 2.42 -10.03
N GLU A 230 28.05 2.16 -9.08
CA GLU A 230 28.37 0.83 -8.58
C GLU A 230 27.43 0.37 -7.46
N LEU A 231 26.42 1.19 -7.12
CA LEU A 231 25.39 0.90 -6.14
C LEU A 231 25.92 0.66 -4.71
N LYS A 232 27.07 1.27 -4.36
CA LYS A 232 27.68 1.22 -3.02
C LYS A 232 27.08 2.22 -2.03
N THR A 233 26.27 3.16 -2.49
CA THR A 233 25.70 4.24 -1.68
C THR A 233 24.17 4.27 -1.72
N ILE A 234 23.53 3.12 -2.01
CA ILE A 234 22.07 3.03 -2.05
C ILE A 234 21.48 3.40 -0.69
N ILE A 235 20.52 4.32 -0.72
CA ILE A 235 19.71 4.72 0.43
C ILE A 235 18.23 4.74 0.08
N SER A 236 17.41 4.38 1.05
CA SER A 236 15.96 4.55 0.96
C SER A 236 15.30 4.63 2.32
N TYR A 237 14.00 4.92 2.30
CA TYR A 237 13.14 4.64 3.44
C TYR A 237 12.65 3.19 3.35
N ASN A 238 12.99 2.35 4.31
CA ASN A 238 12.60 0.93 4.34
C ASN A 238 12.31 0.42 5.77
N GLY A 239 11.99 -0.88 5.90
CA GLY A 239 11.68 -1.55 7.17
C GLY A 239 12.91 -1.90 8.04
N GLY A 240 14.12 -1.57 7.58
CA GLY A 240 15.37 -1.76 8.31
C GLY A 240 15.81 -3.22 8.48
N GLU A 241 15.30 -4.14 7.66
CA GLU A 241 15.81 -5.53 7.58
C GLU A 241 15.93 -6.28 8.92
N ARG A 242 15.07 -5.95 9.89
CA ARG A 242 15.11 -6.45 11.28
C ARG A 242 16.33 -6.06 12.11
N VAL A 243 17.35 -5.45 11.51
CA VAL A 243 18.57 -4.95 12.18
C VAL A 243 18.42 -3.49 12.60
N TYR A 244 17.86 -2.65 11.73
CA TYR A 244 17.70 -1.22 11.95
C TYR A 244 16.23 -0.83 12.15
N PRO A 245 15.94 0.27 12.87
CA PRO A 245 14.59 0.79 12.96
C PRO A 245 14.05 1.21 11.58
N PRO A 246 12.73 1.05 11.31
CA PRO A 246 12.14 1.51 10.06
C PRO A 246 12.32 3.02 9.85
N GLY A 247 12.81 3.42 8.69
CA GLY A 247 13.17 4.81 8.39
C GLY A 247 14.21 4.88 7.27
N LEU A 248 15.03 5.94 7.29
CA LEU A 248 16.15 6.12 6.36
C LEU A 248 17.27 5.13 6.67
N ASN A 249 17.61 4.25 5.73
CA ASN A 249 18.66 3.26 5.88
C ASN A 249 19.51 3.16 4.61
N TYR A 250 20.77 2.77 4.80
CA TYR A 250 21.63 2.27 3.73
C TYR A 250 21.16 0.87 3.30
N GLU A 251 21.26 0.56 2.01
CA GLU A 251 20.88 -0.74 1.44
C GLU A 251 22.07 -1.38 0.72
N MET A 252 22.28 -2.67 1.00
CA MET A 252 23.19 -3.50 0.21
C MET A 252 22.42 -4.25 -0.87
N LEU A 253 23.07 -4.53 -2.00
CA LEU A 253 22.46 -5.31 -3.09
C LEU A 253 21.88 -6.65 -2.61
N ASP A 254 22.58 -7.30 -1.67
CA ASP A 254 22.15 -8.55 -1.05
C ASP A 254 20.77 -8.44 -0.36
N PHE A 255 20.38 -7.26 0.13
CA PHE A 255 19.08 -7.05 0.77
C PHE A 255 17.91 -7.06 -0.21
N PHE A 256 18.19 -6.90 -1.50
CA PHE A 256 17.17 -7.01 -2.55
C PHE A 256 16.93 -8.46 -2.97
N ASN A 257 17.82 -9.38 -2.60
CA ASN A 257 17.76 -10.78 -3.00
C ASN A 257 16.94 -11.65 -2.01
N LYS A 258 15.61 -11.48 -1.98
CA LYS A 258 14.73 -12.27 -1.08
C LYS A 258 13.73 -13.17 -1.79
N LYS A 259 13.77 -13.24 -3.12
CA LYS A 259 12.92 -14.11 -3.93
C LYS A 259 13.62 -14.49 -5.23
N GLU A 260 13.34 -15.68 -5.75
CA GLU A 260 13.98 -16.23 -6.97
C GLU A 260 13.88 -15.31 -8.20
N ASP A 261 12.82 -14.50 -8.31
CA ASP A 261 12.62 -13.54 -9.41
C ASP A 261 12.90 -12.09 -8.98
N ALA A 262 13.82 -11.88 -8.03
CA ALA A 262 14.21 -10.53 -7.59
C ALA A 262 14.99 -9.81 -8.69
N SER A 263 14.53 -8.63 -9.05
CA SER A 263 15.19 -7.76 -10.03
C SER A 263 15.21 -6.31 -9.59
N ILE A 264 16.21 -5.59 -10.10
CA ILE A 264 16.34 -4.15 -9.96
C ILE A 264 16.48 -3.50 -11.34
N LEU A 265 15.87 -2.34 -11.51
CA LEU A 265 16.08 -1.44 -12.64
C LEU A 265 16.86 -0.23 -12.17
N VAL A 266 17.93 0.10 -12.88
CA VAL A 266 18.79 1.25 -12.57
C VAL A 266 18.64 2.30 -13.64
N TYR A 267 18.34 3.52 -13.20
CA TYR A 267 18.26 4.71 -14.05
C TYR A 267 19.25 5.74 -13.54
N LYS A 268 19.82 6.53 -14.46
CA LYS A 268 20.57 7.73 -14.12
C LYS A 268 19.80 8.99 -14.51
N LEU A 269 19.92 10.00 -13.68
CA LEU A 269 19.35 11.33 -13.87
C LEU A 269 20.49 12.36 -13.86
N PRO A 270 20.64 13.19 -14.91
CA PRO A 270 21.64 14.24 -14.92
C PRO A 270 21.50 15.20 -13.73
N CYS A 271 22.60 15.46 -13.04
CA CYS A 271 22.64 16.23 -11.82
C CYS A 271 24.00 16.95 -11.70
N THR A 272 23.99 18.21 -11.28
CA THR A 272 25.23 18.95 -11.01
C THR A 272 25.80 18.58 -9.64
N ARG A 273 27.10 18.81 -9.45
CA ARG A 273 27.76 18.69 -8.14
C ARG A 273 26.97 19.37 -7.01
N LYS A 274 26.58 20.64 -7.22
CA LYS A 274 25.83 21.43 -6.23
C LYS A 274 24.48 20.80 -5.87
N GLN A 275 23.80 20.20 -6.85
CA GLN A 275 22.52 19.53 -6.62
C GLN A 275 22.71 18.24 -5.81
N LYS A 276 23.80 17.50 -6.02
CA LYS A 276 24.14 16.34 -5.16
C LYS A 276 24.53 16.75 -3.76
N GLU A 277 25.29 17.83 -3.60
CA GLU A 277 25.61 18.38 -2.28
C GLU A 277 24.32 18.74 -1.51
N ILE A 278 23.33 19.34 -2.16
CA ILE A 278 22.01 19.61 -1.55
C ILE A 278 21.33 18.32 -1.06
N ILE A 279 21.34 17.25 -1.87
CA ILE A 279 20.75 15.97 -1.48
C ILE A 279 21.51 15.37 -0.31
N LEU A 280 22.85 15.32 -0.38
CA LEU A 280 23.70 14.71 0.63
C LEU A 280 23.57 15.43 1.98
N GLU A 281 23.56 16.77 1.98
CA GLU A 281 23.31 17.57 3.18
C GLU A 281 21.92 17.32 3.75
N LYS A 282 20.90 17.18 2.89
CA LYS A 282 19.55 16.85 3.37
C LYS A 282 19.48 15.45 3.97
N VAL A 283 20.17 14.48 3.40
CA VAL A 283 20.29 13.11 3.95
C VAL A 283 21.00 13.16 5.32
N LYS A 284 22.07 13.96 5.45
CA LYS A 284 22.79 14.16 6.72
C LYS A 284 21.90 14.79 7.79
N GLU A 285 21.11 15.81 7.42
CA GLU A 285 20.10 16.44 8.29
C GLU A 285 19.06 15.42 8.76
N ILE A 286 18.47 14.64 7.85
CA ILE A 286 17.48 13.60 8.19
C ILE A 286 18.08 12.54 9.12
N ASN A 287 19.31 12.08 8.83
CA ASN A 287 20.00 11.09 9.66
C ASN A 287 20.26 11.63 11.08
N ARG A 288 20.62 12.91 11.20
CA ARG A 288 20.85 13.59 12.49
C ARG A 288 19.55 13.84 13.24
N ASP A 289 18.51 14.33 12.59
CA ASP A 289 17.27 14.75 13.25
C ASP A 289 16.35 13.56 13.54
N GLY A 290 16.50 12.48 12.76
CA GLY A 290 15.75 11.25 12.85
C GLY A 290 14.67 11.13 11.78
N SER A 291 14.26 9.88 11.54
CA SER A 291 13.28 9.47 10.55
C SER A 291 12.40 8.32 11.04
N ALA A 292 11.30 8.07 10.34
CA ALA A 292 10.52 6.84 10.49
C ALA A 292 9.84 6.46 9.16
N TYR A 293 9.51 5.18 8.99
CA TYR A 293 8.77 4.72 7.82
C TYR A 293 7.27 5.01 7.97
N ASN A 294 6.65 5.63 6.96
CA ASN A 294 5.23 6.01 6.98
C ASN A 294 4.28 4.85 6.62
N LEU A 295 4.15 3.87 7.53
CA LEU A 295 3.25 2.73 7.33
C LEU A 295 1.77 3.18 7.24
N MET A 296 1.36 4.13 8.07
CA MET A 296 -0.03 4.62 8.11
C MET A 296 -0.40 5.44 6.85
N GLY A 297 0.59 6.06 6.21
CA GLY A 297 0.47 6.75 4.92
C GLY A 297 0.07 5.83 3.76
N LEU A 298 0.35 4.53 3.82
CA LEU A 298 -0.09 3.57 2.81
C LEU A 298 -1.63 3.44 2.76
N VAL A 299 -2.31 3.73 3.86
CA VAL A 299 -3.78 3.67 3.98
C VAL A 299 -4.42 5.05 3.95
N LEU A 300 -3.81 6.03 4.63
CA LEU A 300 -4.39 7.36 4.85
C LEU A 300 -3.79 8.47 3.98
N LYS A 301 -2.75 8.18 3.17
CA LYS A 301 -2.00 9.15 2.33
C LYS A 301 -1.59 10.42 3.09
N TYR A 302 -1.29 10.29 4.37
CA TYR A 302 -1.05 11.39 5.29
C TYR A 302 0.22 11.11 6.09
N SER A 303 0.98 12.17 6.39
CA SER A 303 2.15 12.12 7.27
C SER A 303 2.09 13.28 8.26
N ASN A 304 2.31 12.97 9.54
CA ASN A 304 2.27 13.96 10.62
C ASN A 304 3.57 14.75 10.79
N LYS A 305 4.69 14.29 10.23
CA LYS A 305 6.03 14.88 10.42
C LYS A 305 6.86 14.81 9.14
N PRO A 306 7.77 15.78 8.89
CA PRO A 306 8.47 15.91 7.61
C PRO A 306 9.42 14.75 7.26
N ASN A 307 9.97 14.03 8.25
CA ASN A 307 10.87 12.86 8.05
C ASN A 307 10.16 11.53 8.31
N ILE A 308 8.83 11.51 8.27
CA ILE A 308 8.04 10.26 8.24
C ILE A 308 7.55 10.07 6.81
N MET A 309 8.24 9.21 6.06
CA MET A 309 8.05 9.05 4.61
C MET A 309 8.03 7.58 4.22
N PHE A 310 7.52 7.28 3.04
CA PHE A 310 7.76 6.01 2.35
C PHE A 310 8.84 6.18 1.27
N CYS A 311 9.32 5.07 0.71
CA CYS A 311 10.47 5.03 -0.19
C CYS A 311 10.37 5.98 -1.40
N SER A 312 9.28 5.92 -2.16
CA SER A 312 9.08 6.77 -3.33
C SER A 312 8.90 8.26 -3.00
N GLN A 313 8.27 8.59 -1.86
CA GLN A 313 8.18 9.96 -1.37
C GLN A 313 9.57 10.51 -1.04
N PHE A 314 10.42 9.72 -0.38
CA PHE A 314 11.79 10.13 -0.08
C PHE A 314 12.57 10.47 -1.35
N VAL A 315 12.57 9.57 -2.35
CA VAL A 315 13.26 9.80 -3.63
C VAL A 315 12.74 11.09 -4.27
N HIS A 316 11.43 11.23 -4.48
CA HIS A 316 10.85 12.42 -5.09
C HIS A 316 11.16 13.72 -4.33
N LYS A 317 11.15 13.68 -3.00
CA LYS A 317 11.48 14.84 -2.16
C LYS A 317 12.94 15.26 -2.29
N MET A 318 13.87 14.31 -2.37
CA MET A 318 15.30 14.61 -2.60
C MET A 318 15.48 15.29 -3.97
N LEU A 319 14.86 14.75 -5.02
CA LEU A 319 14.89 15.34 -6.35
C LEU A 319 14.28 16.75 -6.38
N THR A 320 13.18 16.95 -5.64
CA THR A 320 12.48 18.24 -5.57
C THR A 320 13.32 19.30 -4.85
N ILE A 321 13.91 18.97 -3.70
CA ILE A 321 14.76 19.92 -2.94
C ILE A 321 16.02 20.30 -3.74
N ALA A 322 16.57 19.38 -4.52
CA ALA A 322 17.69 19.65 -5.42
C ALA A 322 17.30 20.34 -6.74
N GLY A 323 16.01 20.58 -6.97
CA GLY A 323 15.53 21.21 -8.20
C GLY A 323 15.73 20.38 -9.48
N ILE A 324 15.85 19.06 -9.34
CA ILE A 324 16.01 18.09 -10.46
C ILE A 324 14.77 17.22 -10.67
N SER A 325 13.71 17.40 -9.89
CA SER A 325 12.44 16.74 -10.14
C SER A 325 11.92 17.05 -11.54
N TYR A 326 11.32 16.03 -12.18
CA TYR A 326 10.83 16.08 -13.55
C TYR A 326 9.32 15.86 -13.65
N PHE A 327 8.64 15.73 -12.51
CA PHE A 327 7.18 15.70 -12.42
C PHE A 327 6.69 16.29 -11.10
N ASP A 328 5.48 16.85 -11.15
CA ASP A 328 4.81 17.37 -9.96
C ASP A 328 3.73 16.39 -9.47
N LYS A 329 3.81 16.05 -8.20
CA LYS A 329 2.86 15.21 -7.49
C LYS A 329 3.01 15.45 -6.01
N LYS A 330 1.90 15.38 -5.27
CA LYS A 330 1.93 15.51 -3.81
C LYS A 330 2.75 14.35 -3.22
N ASP A 331 3.68 14.68 -2.32
CA ASP A 331 4.56 13.75 -1.61
C ASP A 331 3.88 12.44 -1.18
N GLY A 332 2.70 12.53 -0.53
CA GLY A 332 1.94 11.37 -0.03
C GLY A 332 1.24 10.52 -1.10
N GLU A 333 1.36 10.88 -2.37
CA GLU A 333 0.70 10.20 -3.50
C GLU A 333 1.69 9.59 -4.51
N VAL A 334 2.99 9.82 -4.33
CA VAL A 334 4.03 9.30 -5.21
C VAL A 334 4.19 7.79 -5.02
N LYS A 335 4.05 7.02 -6.08
CA LYS A 335 4.32 5.58 -6.12
C LYS A 335 5.70 5.34 -6.73
N PRO A 336 6.38 4.23 -6.41
CA PRO A 336 7.68 3.89 -7.00
C PRO A 336 7.67 3.97 -8.54
N THR A 337 6.65 3.40 -9.17
CA THR A 337 6.51 3.40 -10.63
C THR A 337 6.23 4.77 -11.25
N ASP A 338 5.72 5.76 -10.47
CA ASP A 338 5.54 7.11 -11.00
C ASP A 338 6.87 7.75 -11.38
N LEU A 339 7.99 7.37 -10.73
CA LEU A 339 9.33 7.84 -11.06
C LEU A 339 9.68 7.56 -12.54
N ILE A 340 9.13 6.48 -13.12
CA ILE A 340 9.37 6.13 -14.53
C ILE A 340 8.19 6.57 -15.39
N GLU A 341 6.97 6.28 -14.97
CA GLU A 341 5.75 6.53 -15.77
C GLU A 341 5.47 8.02 -15.99
N MET A 342 5.93 8.89 -15.08
CA MET A 342 5.72 10.34 -15.17
C MET A 342 6.91 11.08 -15.79
N ASP A 343 7.94 10.38 -16.28
CA ASP A 343 9.06 11.00 -17.00
C ASP A 343 8.71 11.33 -18.45
N TYR A 344 7.73 12.22 -18.64
CA TYR A 344 7.22 12.62 -19.96
C TYR A 344 8.28 13.24 -20.87
N TYR A 345 9.30 13.86 -20.28
CA TYR A 345 10.39 14.53 -20.99
C TYR A 345 11.65 13.68 -21.12
N ARG A 346 11.59 12.41 -20.70
CA ARG A 346 12.69 11.43 -20.82
C ARG A 346 14.00 11.94 -20.22
N LYS A 347 13.92 12.54 -19.02
CA LYS A 347 15.10 13.00 -18.28
C LYS A 347 15.90 11.82 -17.72
N LEU A 348 15.24 10.69 -17.44
CA LEU A 348 15.88 9.48 -16.98
C LEU A 348 16.48 8.70 -18.15
N GLN A 349 17.68 8.19 -17.94
CA GLN A 349 18.32 7.26 -18.84
C GLN A 349 18.40 5.89 -18.16
N PHE A 350 17.76 4.90 -18.77
CA PHE A 350 17.90 3.51 -18.35
C PHE A 350 19.35 3.06 -18.49
N MET A 351 19.89 2.40 -17.47
CA MET A 351 21.24 1.86 -17.49
C MET A 351 21.24 0.35 -17.71
N TYR A 352 20.62 -0.38 -16.80
CA TYR A 352 20.55 -1.84 -16.85
C TYR A 352 19.44 -2.36 -15.95
N GLU A 353 19.02 -3.59 -16.24
CA GLU A 353 18.27 -4.44 -15.34
C GLU A 353 19.23 -5.50 -14.79
N MET A 354 19.19 -5.71 -13.47
CA MET A 354 19.94 -6.79 -12.83
C MET A 354 18.94 -7.73 -12.17
N LYS A 355 18.96 -8.98 -12.60
CA LYS A 355 18.27 -10.07 -11.92
C LYS A 355 19.22 -10.65 -10.88
N LEU A 356 18.78 -10.72 -9.64
CA LEU A 356 19.66 -11.02 -8.50
C LEU A 356 19.86 -12.53 -8.28
N ASN A 357 19.14 -13.38 -9.03
CA ASN A 357 19.08 -14.84 -8.85
C ASN A 357 19.12 -15.65 -10.16
N GLU A 358 19.28 -15.00 -11.31
CA GLU A 358 19.56 -15.74 -12.55
C GLU A 358 21.08 -15.85 -12.69
N GLU A 359 21.58 -17.09 -12.77
CA GLU A 359 22.99 -17.44 -12.99
C GLU A 359 23.56 -16.88 -14.30
#